data_AF-A0A5K1CVF3-F1
#
_entry.id   AF-A0A5K1CVF3-F1
#
_cell.length_a   1.000
_cell.length_b   1.000
_cell.length_c   1.000
_cell.angle_alpha   90.00
_cell.angle_beta   90.00
_cell.angle_gamma   90.00
#
_symmetry.space_group_name_H-M   'P 1'
#
loop_
_entity.id
_entity.type
_entity.pdbx_description
1 polymer ?
#
loop_
_entity_poly.entity_id
_entity_poly.type
_entity_poly.pdbx_seq_one_letter_code
_entity_poly.pdbx_strand_id
1 'polypeptide(L)' 'HAIAYTGSGEFYGAKATINVWDPSIDGSNEFSLSQMWVLSGSFDGSDLNSIEAGWQ' A
#
# COMPACT_ATOMS: atom_id res chain seq x y z
N HIS A 1 1.27 5.99 -8.49
CA HIS A 1 1.20 4.72 -7.73
C HIS A 1 1.99 3.66 -8.49
N ALA A 2 2.46 2.62 -7.82
CA ALA A 2 3.13 1.47 -8.44
C ALA A 2 2.50 0.20 -7.87
N ILE A 3 2.37 -0.83 -8.72
CA ILE A 3 1.79 -2.11 -8.34
C ILE A 3 2.74 -3.20 -8.82
N ALA A 4 3.10 -4.11 -7.92
CA ALA A 4 3.82 -5.32 -8.24
C ALA A 4 2.93 -6.52 -7.90
N TYR A 5 2.86 -7.48 -8.81
CA TYR A 5 2.10 -8.71 -8.64
C TYR A 5 3.03 -9.91 -8.83
N THR A 6 2.84 -10.92 -7.99
CA THR A 6 3.51 -12.21 -8.10
C THR A 6 2.46 -13.29 -8.26
N GLY A 7 2.73 -14.28 -9.11
CA GLY A 7 1.90 -15.47 -9.22
C GLY A 7 2.10 -16.42 -8.04
N SER A 8 1.91 -17.72 -8.28
CA SER A 8 2.15 -18.75 -7.27
C SER A 8 3.64 -18.87 -6.92
N GLY A 9 3.92 -18.96 -5.62
CA GLY A 9 5.28 -19.12 -5.10
C GLY A 9 5.31 -18.88 -3.59
N GLU A 10 6.39 -19.31 -2.95
CA GLU A 10 6.64 -18.98 -1.54
C GLU A 10 7.39 -17.64 -1.47
N PHE A 11 6.77 -16.66 -0.81
CA PHE A 11 7.34 -15.33 -0.61
C PHE A 11 7.42 -15.04 0.89
N TYR A 12 8.62 -14.71 1.37
CA TYR A 12 8.87 -14.48 2.80
C TYR A 12 8.76 -13.02 3.22
N GLY A 13 8.56 -12.11 2.26
CA GLY A 13 8.38 -10.69 2.53
C GLY A 13 8.64 -9.83 1.31
N ALA A 14 8.32 -8.55 1.45
CA ALA A 14 8.63 -7.51 0.47
C ALA A 14 9.32 -6.35 1.20
N LYS A 15 10.24 -5.69 0.50
CA LYS A 15 10.85 -4.44 0.97
C LYS A 15 10.60 -3.37 -0.06
N ALA A 16 9.94 -2.31 0.36
CA ALA A 16 9.72 -1.11 -0.42
C ALA A 16 10.13 0.10 0.40
N THR A 17 10.56 1.16 -0.29
CA THR A 17 10.90 2.44 0.33
C THR A 17 10.02 3.50 -0.30
N ILE A 18 9.21 4.13 0.55
CA ILE A 18 8.46 5.34 0.20
C ILE A 18 9.16 6.53 0.86
N ASN A 19 9.31 7.62 0.12
CA ASN A 19 9.81 8.87 0.65
C ASN A 19 8.66 9.87 0.61
N VAL A 20 8.37 10.47 1.75
CA VAL A 20 7.44 11.60 1.87
C VAL A 20 8.30 12.84 2.04
N TRP A 21 8.11 13.82 1.17
CA TRP A 21 8.83 15.08 1.24
C TRP A 21 7.84 16.24 1.08
N ASP A 22 7.89 17.17 2.02
CA ASP A 22 7.11 18.42 2.08
C ASP A 22 5.61 18.25 1.72
N PRO A 23 4.85 17.42 2.48
CA PRO A 23 3.42 17.28 2.22
C PRO A 23 2.70 18.61 2.53
N SER A 24 1.86 19.06 1.59
CA SER A 24 1.03 20.25 1.74
C SER A 24 -0.43 19.94 1.41
N ILE A 25 -1.32 20.71 2.03
CA ILE A 25 -2.76 20.73 1.73
C ILE A 25 -3.12 22.08 1.11
N ASP A 26 -4.02 22.12 0.13
CA ASP A 26 -4.43 23.37 -0.51
C ASP A 26 -5.58 24.04 0.28
N GLY A 27 -6.41 23.25 0.96
CA GLY A 27 -7.53 23.71 1.78
C GLY A 27 -7.53 23.16 3.21
N SER A 28 -8.19 23.88 4.13
CA SER A 28 -8.30 23.50 5.55
C SER A 28 -9.05 22.18 5.82
N ASN A 29 -9.64 21.59 4.78
CA ASN A 29 -10.44 20.36 4.84
C ASN A 29 -9.86 19.22 3.99
N GLU A 30 -8.59 19.34 3.61
CA GLU A 30 -7.83 18.35 2.85
C GLU A 30 -6.76 17.67 3.71
N PHE A 31 -6.21 16.57 3.22
CA PHE A 31 -5.12 15.82 3.85
C PHE A 31 -4.17 15.26 2.79
N SER A 32 -2.91 15.02 3.18
CA SER A 32 -1.94 14.31 2.34
C SER A 32 -1.87 12.84 2.78
N LEU A 33 -1.61 11.93 1.86
CA LEU A 33 -1.58 10.50 2.16
C LEU A 33 -0.43 9.82 1.43
N SER A 34 0.33 8.99 2.15
CA SER A 34 1.36 8.14 1.59
C SER A 34 1.29 6.77 2.22
N GLN A 35 1.02 5.74 1.42
CA GLN A 35 0.67 4.43 1.93
C GLN A 35 1.18 3.30 1.04
N MET A 36 1.45 2.18 1.69
CA MET A 36 1.77 0.89 1.07
C MET A 36 0.78 -0.16 1.54
N TRP A 37 0.36 -1.00 0.60
CA TRP A 37 -0.58 -2.08 0.82
C TRP A 37 0.10 -3.39 0.41
N VAL A 38 0.05 -4.39 1.28
CA VAL A 38 0.41 -5.77 0.95
C VAL A 38 -0.88 -6.58 0.94
N LEU A 39 -1.19 -7.17 -0.21
CA LEU A 39 -2.40 -7.97 -0.44
C LEU A 39 -2.01 -9.44 -0.66
N SER A 40 -2.79 -10.36 -0.12
CA SER A 40 -2.61 -11.81 -0.31
C SER A 40 -3.97 -12.51 -0.35
N GLY A 41 -4.13 -13.51 -1.23
CA GLY A 41 -5.38 -14.25 -1.43
C GLY A 41 -6.06 -13.90 -2.76
N SER A 42 -7.29 -14.39 -2.98
CA SER A 42 -8.03 -14.16 -4.22
C SER A 42 -8.92 -12.92 -4.16
N PHE A 43 -8.91 -12.11 -5.22
CA PHE A 43 -9.75 -10.91 -5.33
C PHE A 43 -11.25 -11.21 -5.50
N ASP A 44 -11.59 -12.39 -6.03
CA ASP A 44 -12.96 -12.89 -6.21
C ASP A 44 -13.36 -13.92 -5.13
N GLY A 45 -12.48 -14.20 -4.17
CA GLY A 45 -12.67 -15.15 -3.09
C GLY A 45 -12.97 -14.48 -1.74
N SER A 46 -12.99 -15.30 -0.69
CA SER A 46 -13.16 -14.85 0.70
C SER A 46 -11.88 -14.91 1.52
N ASP A 47 -10.73 -15.14 0.89
CA ASP A 47 -9.41 -15.32 1.51
C ASP A 47 -8.48 -14.11 1.31
N LEU A 48 -9.01 -13.00 0.79
CA LEU A 48 -8.25 -11.76 0.63
C LEU A 48 -7.90 -11.15 1.98
N ASN A 49 -6.62 -10.99 2.24
CA ASN A 49 -6.05 -10.36 3.42
C ASN A 49 -5.19 -9.16 3.02
N SER A 50 -5.15 -8.15 3.89
CA SER A 50 -4.38 -6.94 3.65
C SER A 50 -3.63 -6.46 4.88
N ILE A 51 -2.46 -5.84 4.65
CA ILE A 51 -1.74 -5.02 5.62
C ILE A 51 -1.53 -3.66 4.97
N GLU A 52 -1.87 -2.60 5.68
CA GLU A 52 -1.65 -1.21 5.28
C GLU A 52 -0.71 -0.52 6.26
N ALA A 53 0.24 0.25 5.73
CA ALA A 53 1.10 1.12 6.53
C ALA A 53 1.42 2.40 5.75
N GLY A 54 1.46 3.53 6.44
CA GLY A 54 1.63 4.83 5.80
C GLY A 54 1.56 6.02 6.74
N TRP A 55 1.67 7.21 6.14
CA TRP A 55 1.46 8.52 6.75
C TRP A 55 0.18 9.16 6.19
N GLN A 56 -0.55 9.86 7.05
CA GLN A 56 -1.74 10.65 6.75
C GLN A 56 -1.61 12.04 7.39
#